data_AF-A0A831R5K2-F1
#
_entry.id   AF-A0A831R5K2-F1
#
_cell.length_a   1.000
_cell.length_b   1.000
_cell.length_c   1.000
_cell.angle_alpha   90.00
_cell.angle_beta   90.00
_cell.angle_gamma   90.00
#
_symmetry.space_group_name_H-M   'P 1'
#
loop_
_entity.id
_entity.type
_entity.pdbx_description
1 polymer ?
#
loop_
_entity_poly.entity_id
_entity_poly.type
_entity_poly.pdbx_seq_one_letter_code
_entity_poly.pdbx_strand_id
1 'polypeptide(L)'
;MNLSTPITRLPGVGPIYEKRLKKLGITTTRDLLFHFPKEYQDFSKITSINKVREGQTYCIKGRILDIKLKRIWQRRMSITQAVIEDKTGSLKLIWFNQPYITTNLQKDDEALFVGKVIRNKTGITLSNPSYEKTEQEEHIHVGRLVSIYPETSGISSRWIRQMVKTILDQLDSLPETLPKEILKKRDILEFQEALKQAHFPDSKQQAKEAKKRFAFEELFQIMLFVLTERKRLAKVKAIPVPLSIDLVKRLLSKLPYKLTDAQRKATWQILKDIEKPRPMNRLLEGDVGSGKTIVAAIAALATIREGYQVALLAPTEILAKQHFKSLGQLLSPFRMDIGLLTGKEDKFISKKLPKDVIEISRRKLLERAKDGSINLLIGTHTIIQDKVKFSDLALVIVDEQHRFGVRQRAKLLHKTTLIPHLLSMTATPIPRTLAPVSYTHL
;
A
#
# COMPACT_ATOMS: atom_id res chain seq x y z
N MET A 1 2.94 22.15 20.30
CA MET A 1 2.17 20.86 20.33
C MET A 1 2.76 19.90 19.31
N ASN A 2 2.85 18.59 19.56
CA ASN A 2 3.62 17.67 18.68
C ASN A 2 2.76 16.62 17.94
N LEU A 3 3.37 15.95 16.95
CA LEU A 3 2.75 14.92 16.09
C LEU A 3 2.30 13.64 16.83
N SER A 4 2.91 13.34 17.98
CA SER A 4 2.59 12.17 18.80
C SER A 4 1.51 12.44 19.84
N THR A 5 0.99 13.67 19.91
CA THR A 5 0.00 14.05 20.92
C THR A 5 -1.29 13.25 20.69
N PRO A 6 -1.82 12.56 21.71
CA PRO A 6 -3.09 11.84 21.59
C PRO A 6 -4.24 12.78 21.21
N ILE A 7 -5.12 12.29 20.33
CA ILE A 7 -6.32 13.00 19.88
C ILE A 7 -7.22 13.47 21.06
N THR A 8 -7.23 12.76 22.17
CA THR A 8 -8.01 13.13 23.37
C THR A 8 -7.53 14.39 24.08
N ARG A 9 -6.30 14.83 23.82
CA ARG A 9 -5.75 16.08 24.39
C ARG A 9 -6.10 17.31 23.56
N LEU A 10 -6.72 17.13 22.40
CA LEU A 10 -7.11 18.22 21.53
C LEU A 10 -8.37 18.92 22.05
N PRO A 11 -8.38 20.27 22.11
CA PRO A 11 -9.59 21.00 22.46
C PRO A 11 -10.71 20.70 21.46
N GLY A 12 -11.91 20.44 21.95
CA GLY A 12 -13.06 20.05 21.12
C GLY A 12 -13.21 18.54 20.88
N VAL A 13 -12.30 17.71 21.41
CA VAL A 13 -12.34 16.25 21.27
C VAL A 13 -12.73 15.58 22.59
N GLY A 14 -14.04 15.43 22.79
CA GLY A 14 -14.57 14.63 23.90
C GLY A 14 -14.60 13.11 23.62
N PRO A 15 -15.00 12.28 24.61
CA PRO A 15 -15.05 10.81 24.48
C PRO A 15 -15.89 10.30 23.30
N ILE A 16 -16.93 11.04 22.90
CA ILE A 16 -17.77 10.72 21.75
C ILE A 16 -16.98 10.89 20.44
N TYR A 17 -16.26 11.99 20.29
CA TYR A 17 -15.46 12.27 19.10
C TYR A 17 -14.27 11.32 19.02
N GLU A 18 -13.63 10.98 20.15
CA GLU A 18 -12.57 9.97 20.19
C GLU A 18 -13.05 8.62 19.63
N LYS A 19 -14.20 8.11 20.08
CA LYS A 19 -14.77 6.85 19.56
C LYS A 19 -15.06 6.91 18.06
N ARG A 20 -15.49 8.06 17.54
CA ARG A 20 -15.76 8.25 16.11
C ARG A 20 -14.46 8.34 15.30
N LEU A 21 -13.44 9.04 15.80
CA LEU A 21 -12.15 9.19 15.14
C LEU A 21 -11.38 7.86 15.07
N LYS A 22 -11.49 7.02 16.11
CA LYS A 22 -10.97 5.65 16.07
C LYS A 22 -11.55 4.83 14.91
N LYS A 23 -12.79 5.07 14.49
CA LYS A 23 -13.37 4.40 13.29
C LYS A 23 -12.69 4.83 11.99
N LEU A 24 -12.10 6.02 11.95
CA LEU A 24 -11.28 6.52 10.85
C LEU A 24 -9.80 6.13 11.00
N GLY A 25 -9.42 5.37 12.04
CA GLY A 25 -8.03 5.07 12.36
C GLY A 25 -7.25 6.25 12.94
N ILE A 26 -7.94 7.32 13.38
CA ILE A 26 -7.30 8.55 13.87
C ILE A 26 -7.17 8.49 15.40
N THR A 27 -5.92 8.43 15.88
CA THR A 27 -5.60 8.33 17.32
C THR A 27 -4.61 9.39 17.81
N THR A 28 -3.90 10.03 16.89
CA THR A 28 -2.91 11.07 17.19
C THR A 28 -3.13 12.29 16.31
N THR A 29 -2.45 13.38 16.65
CA THR A 29 -2.41 14.60 15.82
C THR A 29 -1.78 14.33 14.46
N ARG A 30 -0.77 13.45 14.37
CA ARG A 30 -0.24 12.95 13.10
C ARG A 30 -1.34 12.31 12.28
N ASP A 31 -2.12 11.38 12.85
CA ASP A 31 -3.15 10.68 12.07
C ASP A 31 -4.18 11.65 11.49
N LEU A 32 -4.52 12.71 12.23
CA LEU A 32 -5.46 13.73 11.77
C LEU A 32 -4.87 14.65 10.69
N LEU A 33 -3.59 15.03 10.80
CA LEU A 33 -2.87 15.80 9.77
C LEU A 33 -2.57 14.98 8.51
N PHE A 34 -2.49 13.66 8.61
CA PHE A 34 -2.31 12.78 7.46
C PHE A 34 -3.64 12.23 6.91
N HIS A 35 -4.78 12.62 7.53
CA HIS A 35 -6.11 12.39 6.98
C HIS A 35 -6.40 13.43 5.88
N PHE A 36 -5.78 13.25 4.72
CA PHE A 36 -5.85 14.19 3.62
C PHE A 36 -7.25 14.29 2.98
N PRO A 37 -7.61 15.45 2.41
CA PRO A 37 -8.86 15.59 1.68
C PRO A 37 -8.90 14.71 0.42
N LYS A 38 -10.10 14.20 0.11
CA LYS A 38 -10.39 13.42 -1.10
C LYS A 38 -10.54 14.32 -2.32
N GLU A 39 -11.11 15.51 -2.14
CA GLU A 39 -11.35 16.49 -3.19
C GLU A 39 -11.35 17.92 -2.64
N TYR A 40 -11.28 18.89 -3.54
CA TYR A 40 -11.41 20.32 -3.22
C TYR A 40 -12.57 20.91 -4.00
N GLN A 41 -13.48 21.59 -3.30
CA GLN A 41 -14.57 22.34 -3.93
C GLN A 41 -14.16 23.80 -4.10
N ASP A 42 -14.33 24.33 -5.30
CA ASP A 42 -13.85 25.66 -5.66
C ASP A 42 -14.90 26.73 -5.37
N PHE A 43 -14.75 27.37 -4.21
CA PHE A 43 -15.57 28.50 -3.77
C PHE A 43 -14.77 29.80 -3.70
N SER A 44 -13.63 29.86 -4.39
CA SER A 44 -12.79 31.08 -4.49
C SER A 44 -13.49 32.21 -5.25
N LYS A 45 -14.39 31.85 -6.17
CA LYS A 45 -15.12 32.82 -7.01
C LYS A 45 -16.43 33.21 -6.35
N ILE A 46 -16.48 34.45 -5.84
CA ILE A 46 -17.70 35.07 -5.34
C ILE A 46 -18.62 35.38 -6.54
N THR A 47 -19.85 34.87 -6.48
CA THR A 47 -20.87 35.03 -7.51
C THR A 47 -21.92 36.02 -7.04
N SER A 48 -22.22 37.02 -7.87
CA SER A 48 -23.32 37.96 -7.62
C SER A 48 -24.68 37.27 -7.67
N ILE A 49 -25.63 37.76 -6.87
CA ILE A 49 -26.97 37.16 -6.73
C ILE A 49 -27.69 37.04 -8.08
N ASN A 50 -27.59 38.03 -8.96
CA ASN A 50 -28.26 37.98 -10.27
C ASN A 50 -27.75 36.88 -11.22
N LYS A 51 -26.58 36.29 -10.96
CA LYS A 51 -25.95 35.26 -11.81
C LYS A 51 -26.22 33.83 -11.31
N VAL A 52 -26.89 33.66 -10.17
CA VAL A 52 -27.13 32.34 -9.63
C VAL A 52 -28.15 31.57 -10.47
N ARG A 53 -27.90 30.27 -10.67
CA ARG A 53 -28.80 29.36 -11.39
C ARG A 53 -29.25 28.21 -10.50
N GLU A 54 -30.48 27.75 -10.73
CA GLU A 54 -31.03 26.60 -10.01
C GLU A 54 -30.16 25.34 -10.20
N GLY A 55 -30.03 24.56 -9.12
CA GLY A 55 -29.35 23.27 -9.13
C GLY A 55 -27.84 23.31 -8.89
N GLN A 56 -27.22 24.50 -8.93
CA GLN A 56 -25.78 24.67 -8.71
C GLN A 56 -25.47 25.19 -7.29
N THR A 57 -24.22 25.03 -6.86
CA THR A 57 -23.70 25.56 -5.60
C THR A 57 -22.84 26.79 -5.90
N TYR A 58 -23.11 27.91 -5.22
CA TYR A 58 -22.34 29.14 -5.37
C TYR A 58 -21.82 29.65 -4.03
N CYS A 59 -20.74 30.42 -4.08
CA CYS A 59 -20.30 31.29 -3.00
C CYS A 59 -20.80 32.71 -3.26
N ILE A 60 -21.53 33.29 -2.32
CA ILE A 60 -22.19 34.58 -2.46
C ILE A 60 -21.80 35.45 -1.26
N LYS A 61 -21.38 36.68 -1.52
CA LYS A 61 -21.16 37.69 -0.48
C LYS A 61 -22.41 38.56 -0.39
N GLY A 62 -22.96 38.75 0.80
CA GLY A 62 -24.13 39.61 0.97
C GLY A 62 -24.32 40.09 2.40
N ARG A 63 -25.02 41.22 2.54
CA ARG A 63 -25.45 41.80 3.82
C ARG A 63 -26.82 41.25 4.21
N ILE A 64 -27.01 40.91 5.48
CA ILE A 64 -28.29 40.40 5.98
C ILE A 64 -29.28 41.55 6.17
N LEU A 65 -30.39 41.54 5.42
CA LEU A 65 -31.49 42.50 5.55
C LEU A 65 -32.45 42.14 6.69
N ASP A 66 -32.75 40.86 6.83
CA ASP A 66 -33.71 40.33 7.80
C ASP A 66 -33.38 38.87 8.08
N ILE A 67 -33.57 38.44 9.33
CA ILE A 67 -33.40 37.05 9.76
C ILE A 67 -34.47 36.67 10.77
N LYS A 68 -35.18 35.58 10.53
CA LYS A 68 -36.33 35.13 11.33
C LYS A 68 -36.32 33.62 11.54
N LEU A 69 -36.68 33.21 12.76
CA LEU A 69 -36.93 31.81 13.10
C LEU A 69 -38.43 31.52 13.00
N LYS A 70 -38.81 30.57 12.14
CA LYS A 70 -40.18 30.05 12.05
C LYS A 70 -40.24 28.64 12.61
N ARG A 71 -41.05 28.43 13.65
CA ARG A 71 -41.33 27.09 14.19
C ARG A 71 -42.59 26.53 13.52
N ILE A 72 -42.49 25.36 12.91
CA ILE A 72 -43.61 24.65 12.30
C ILE A 72 -43.98 23.50 13.24
N TRP A 73 -44.88 23.79 14.18
CA TRP A 73 -45.30 22.87 15.23
C TRP A 73 -45.84 21.54 14.68
N GLN A 74 -46.66 21.60 13.62
CA GLN A 74 -47.27 20.42 12.98
C GLN A 74 -46.26 19.40 12.43
N ARG A 75 -45.05 19.84 12.05
CA ARG A 75 -43.98 18.97 11.54
C ARG A 75 -42.82 18.80 12.52
N ARG A 76 -42.96 19.30 13.76
CA ARG A 76 -41.89 19.36 14.77
C ARG A 76 -40.54 19.84 14.19
N MET A 77 -40.59 20.85 13.32
CA MET A 77 -39.41 21.36 12.62
C MET A 77 -39.27 22.88 12.82
N SER A 78 -38.05 23.37 12.79
CA SER A 78 -37.76 24.80 12.77
C SER A 78 -37.10 25.18 11.44
N ILE A 79 -37.41 26.37 10.95
CA ILE A 79 -36.84 26.93 9.74
C ILE A 79 -36.31 28.31 10.07
N THR A 80 -35.00 28.49 9.98
CA THR A 80 -34.39 29.82 10.03
C THR A 80 -34.33 30.35 8.61
N GLN A 81 -34.90 31.54 8.39
CA GLN A 81 -34.92 32.20 7.09
C GLN A 81 -34.20 33.54 7.20
N ALA A 82 -33.25 33.79 6.32
CA ALA A 82 -32.65 35.12 6.16
C ALA A 82 -32.86 35.65 4.75
N VAL A 83 -32.81 36.96 4.57
CA VAL A 83 -32.72 37.62 3.27
C VAL A 83 -31.40 38.35 3.23
N ILE A 84 -30.59 38.05 2.22
CA ILE A 84 -29.35 38.78 1.95
C ILE A 84 -29.50 39.67 0.74
N GLU A 85 -28.72 40.74 0.72
CA GLU A 85 -28.63 41.70 -0.38
C GLU A 85 -27.18 41.87 -0.82
N ASP A 86 -26.98 41.97 -2.13
CA ASP A 86 -25.76 42.48 -2.75
C ASP A 86 -26.11 43.62 -3.71
N LYS A 87 -25.12 44.16 -4.44
CA LYS A 87 -25.34 45.26 -5.40
C LYS A 87 -26.27 44.92 -6.57
N THR A 88 -26.63 43.64 -6.74
CA THR A 88 -27.36 43.12 -7.91
C THR A 88 -28.75 42.61 -7.59
N GLY A 89 -29.08 42.36 -6.32
CA GLY A 89 -30.40 41.94 -5.91
C GLY A 89 -30.44 41.35 -4.50
N SER A 90 -31.53 40.64 -4.19
CA SER A 90 -31.71 39.95 -2.92
C SER A 90 -31.94 38.45 -3.10
N LEU A 91 -31.48 37.65 -2.14
CA LEU A 91 -31.62 36.20 -2.14
C LEU A 91 -32.04 35.71 -0.77
N LYS A 92 -32.99 34.78 -0.74
CA LYS A 92 -33.45 34.14 0.49
C LYS A 92 -32.58 32.93 0.85
N LEU A 93 -32.15 32.86 2.10
CA LEU A 93 -31.42 31.75 2.70
C LEU A 93 -32.34 30.97 3.62
N ILE A 94 -32.26 29.64 3.59
CA ILE A 94 -33.09 28.75 4.40
C ILE A 94 -32.22 27.71 5.10
N TRP A 95 -32.31 27.64 6.43
CA TRP A 95 -31.73 26.55 7.22
C TRP A 95 -32.83 25.75 7.92
N PHE A 96 -32.78 24.43 7.77
CA PHE A 96 -33.71 23.51 8.42
C PHE A 96 -33.14 23.01 9.74
N ASN A 97 -33.91 23.10 10.81
CA ASN A 97 -33.59 22.66 12.16
C ASN A 97 -32.31 23.28 12.76
N GLN A 98 -32.01 24.53 12.39
CA GLN A 98 -30.82 25.25 12.87
C GLN A 98 -31.22 26.61 13.48
N PRO A 99 -31.86 26.61 14.66
CA PRO A 99 -32.29 27.83 15.32
C PRO A 99 -31.11 28.70 15.78
N TYR A 100 -29.95 28.10 16.07
CA TYR A 100 -28.72 28.80 16.48
C TYR A 100 -28.17 29.78 15.42
N ILE A 101 -28.65 29.72 14.17
CA ILE A 101 -28.21 30.65 13.13
C ILE A 101 -28.63 32.08 13.48
N THR A 102 -29.79 32.28 14.13
CA THR A 102 -30.26 33.61 14.53
C THR A 102 -29.48 34.21 15.70
N THR A 103 -28.69 33.42 16.42
CA THR A 103 -27.79 33.95 17.47
C THR A 103 -26.44 34.35 16.90
N ASN A 104 -26.00 33.70 15.83
CA ASN A 104 -24.68 33.92 15.22
C ASN A 104 -24.70 34.98 14.11
N LEU A 105 -25.85 35.13 13.45
CA LEU A 105 -26.07 36.10 12.38
C LEU A 105 -27.17 37.08 12.79
N GLN A 106 -26.88 38.36 12.64
CA GLN A 106 -27.76 39.47 12.97
C GLN A 106 -28.03 40.32 11.73
N LYS A 107 -29.00 41.22 11.85
CA LYS A 107 -29.25 42.22 10.81
C LYS A 107 -27.99 43.06 10.58
N ASP A 108 -27.75 43.43 9.33
CA ASP A 108 -26.60 44.21 8.85
C ASP A 108 -25.24 43.51 8.89
N ASP A 109 -25.16 42.28 9.42
CA ASP A 109 -23.96 41.44 9.26
C ASP A 109 -23.65 41.19 7.78
N GLU A 110 -22.38 41.31 7.40
CA GLU A 110 -21.88 40.95 6.06
C GLU A 110 -21.14 39.60 6.11
N ALA A 111 -21.58 38.63 5.32
CA ALA A 111 -21.01 37.29 5.33
C ALA A 111 -20.92 36.66 3.94
N LEU A 112 -20.05 35.67 3.84
CA LEU A 112 -19.95 34.76 2.70
C LEU A 112 -20.84 33.55 2.96
N PHE A 113 -21.64 33.18 1.96
CA PHE A 113 -22.58 32.06 2.01
C PHE A 113 -22.28 31.08 0.88
N VAL A 114 -22.12 29.80 1.21
CA VAL A 114 -21.93 28.72 0.24
C VAL A 114 -23.05 27.70 0.40
N GLY A 115 -23.84 27.51 -0.65
CA GLY A 115 -24.92 26.54 -0.61
C GLY A 115 -25.51 26.25 -1.98
N LYS A 116 -26.37 25.22 -2.02
CA LYS A 116 -27.07 24.83 -3.24
C LYS A 116 -28.28 25.72 -3.46
N VAL A 117 -28.42 26.22 -4.68
CA VAL A 117 -29.56 27.02 -5.11
C VAL A 117 -30.71 26.10 -5.48
N ILE A 118 -31.85 26.27 -4.80
CA ILE A 118 -33.06 25.47 -4.97
C ILE A 118 -34.24 26.41 -5.23
N ARG A 119 -35.09 26.06 -6.19
CA ARG A 119 -36.35 26.76 -6.44
C ARG A 119 -37.45 26.19 -5.56
N ASN A 120 -38.08 27.07 -4.79
CA ASN A 120 -39.25 26.76 -3.97
C ASN A 120 -40.47 27.55 -4.48
N LYS A 121 -41.65 27.29 -3.92
CA LYS A 121 -42.90 28.02 -4.24
C LYS A 121 -42.79 29.55 -4.10
N THR A 122 -41.81 30.04 -3.34
CA THR A 122 -41.60 31.47 -3.06
C THR A 122 -40.42 32.07 -3.83
N GLY A 123 -39.85 31.33 -4.79
CA GLY A 123 -38.72 31.76 -5.60
C GLY A 123 -37.44 30.96 -5.35
N ILE A 124 -36.32 31.51 -5.80
CA ILE A 124 -34.99 30.90 -5.70
C ILE A 124 -34.45 31.13 -4.28
N THR A 125 -33.90 30.07 -3.67
CA THR A 125 -33.39 30.09 -2.30
C THR A 125 -32.07 29.34 -2.19
N LEU A 126 -31.20 29.76 -1.28
CA LEU A 126 -30.00 29.01 -0.91
C LEU A 126 -30.34 28.09 0.27
N SER A 127 -30.20 26.78 0.09
CA SER A 127 -30.61 25.79 1.09
C SER A 127 -29.43 25.31 1.95
N ASN A 128 -29.63 25.33 3.28
CA ASN A 128 -28.64 25.01 4.32
C ASN A 128 -27.22 25.56 4.03
N PRO A 129 -27.06 26.84 3.67
CA PRO A 129 -25.75 27.34 3.29
C PRO A 129 -24.78 27.32 4.48
N SER A 130 -23.54 26.94 4.20
CA SER A 130 -22.41 27.25 5.08
C SER A 130 -22.12 28.73 5.03
N TYR A 131 -21.69 29.32 6.15
CA TYR A 131 -21.35 30.74 6.20
C TYR A 131 -20.12 31.01 7.07
N GLU A 132 -19.44 32.12 6.77
CA GLU A 132 -18.40 32.77 7.56
C GLU A 132 -18.59 34.29 7.44
N LYS A 133 -18.48 35.01 8.56
CA LYS A 133 -18.60 36.48 8.57
C LYS A 133 -17.38 37.09 7.90
N THR A 134 -17.57 38.16 7.14
CA THR A 134 -16.47 38.82 6.41
C THR A 134 -15.44 39.44 7.36
N GLU A 135 -15.83 39.75 8.59
CA GLU A 135 -14.95 40.29 9.64
C GLU A 135 -13.93 39.26 10.19
N GLN A 136 -14.08 37.98 9.86
CA GLN A 136 -13.13 36.95 10.30
C GLN A 136 -11.80 37.08 9.52
N GLU A 137 -10.68 37.05 10.24
CA GLU A 137 -9.33 37.20 9.66
C GLU A 137 -9.02 36.13 8.60
N GLU A 138 -9.50 34.89 8.79
CA GLU A 138 -9.33 33.81 7.84
C GLU A 138 -10.61 33.00 7.66
N HIS A 139 -10.98 32.79 6.39
CA HIS A 139 -12.09 31.93 6.00
C HIS A 139 -11.54 30.54 5.67
N ILE A 140 -12.01 29.49 6.36
CA ILE A 140 -11.57 28.11 6.13
C ILE A 140 -12.71 27.22 5.59
N HIS A 141 -13.92 27.75 5.51
CA HIS A 141 -15.10 27.00 5.09
C HIS A 141 -15.77 27.57 3.84
N VAL A 142 -15.49 28.82 3.48
CA VAL A 142 -16.03 29.49 2.28
C VAL A 142 -14.96 30.36 1.61
N GLY A 143 -15.23 30.88 0.42
CA GLY A 143 -14.35 31.85 -0.25
C GLY A 143 -13.01 31.30 -0.74
N ARG A 144 -12.81 29.98 -0.74
CA ARG A 144 -11.54 29.33 -1.13
C ARG A 144 -11.74 27.96 -1.77
N LEU A 145 -10.63 27.29 -2.06
CA LEU A 145 -10.63 25.85 -2.33
C LEU A 145 -10.91 25.10 -1.02
N VAL A 146 -12.15 24.67 -0.82
CA VAL A 146 -12.61 24.03 0.40
C VAL A 146 -12.33 22.53 0.33
N SER A 147 -11.50 22.06 1.25
CA SER A 147 -11.08 20.65 1.36
C SER A 147 -12.21 19.76 1.89
N ILE A 148 -12.55 18.71 1.16
CA ILE A 148 -13.56 17.71 1.51
C ILE A 148 -12.86 16.41 1.90
N TYR A 149 -13.14 15.93 3.10
CA TYR A 149 -12.46 14.80 3.72
C TYR A 149 -13.31 13.53 3.62
N PRO A 150 -12.70 12.34 3.75
CA PRO A 150 -13.46 11.14 4.08
C PRO A 150 -14.15 11.33 5.45
N GLU A 151 -15.48 11.28 5.44
CA GLU A 151 -16.32 11.53 6.63
C GLU A 151 -16.81 10.22 7.27
N THR A 152 -17.22 10.30 8.53
CA THR A 152 -17.97 9.23 9.21
C THR A 152 -19.13 9.83 10.01
N SER A 153 -20.08 9.02 10.44
CA SER A 153 -21.24 9.49 11.20
C SER A 153 -20.81 10.32 12.41
N GLY A 154 -21.16 11.61 12.39
CA GLY A 154 -20.84 12.57 13.44
C GLY A 154 -19.45 13.21 13.37
N ILE A 155 -18.72 13.05 12.25
CA ILE A 155 -17.49 13.78 11.92
C ILE A 155 -17.62 14.31 10.49
N SER A 156 -17.80 15.62 10.35
CA SER A 156 -17.90 16.28 9.05
C SER A 156 -16.57 16.89 8.61
N SER A 157 -16.44 17.15 7.31
CA SER A 157 -15.30 17.88 6.74
C SER A 157 -15.15 19.27 7.37
N ARG A 158 -16.25 19.92 7.75
CA ARG A 158 -16.22 21.20 8.48
C ARG A 158 -15.51 21.05 9.81
N TRP A 159 -15.85 20.03 10.58
CA TRP A 159 -15.20 19.75 11.87
C TRP A 159 -13.73 19.40 11.68
N ILE A 160 -13.40 18.55 10.69
CA ILE A 160 -12.00 18.18 10.40
C ILE A 160 -11.18 19.41 10.03
N ARG A 161 -11.68 20.30 9.15
CA ARG A 161 -10.99 21.56 8.82
C ARG A 161 -10.72 22.41 10.06
N GLN A 162 -11.70 22.57 10.93
CA GLN A 162 -11.51 23.33 12.16
C GLN A 162 -10.39 22.74 13.01
N MET A 163 -10.39 21.42 13.20
CA MET A 163 -9.37 20.75 14.00
C MET A 163 -7.99 20.83 13.38
N VAL A 164 -7.88 20.56 12.07
CA VAL A 164 -6.61 20.65 11.33
C VAL A 164 -6.06 22.07 11.39
N LYS A 165 -6.90 23.09 11.25
CA LYS A 165 -6.49 24.50 11.37
C LYS A 165 -5.92 24.79 12.75
N THR A 166 -6.66 24.45 13.82
CA THR A 166 -6.19 24.59 15.21
C THR A 166 -4.85 23.89 15.43
N ILE A 167 -4.67 22.69 14.87
CA ILE A 167 -3.42 21.94 14.98
C ILE A 167 -2.28 22.66 14.26
N LEU A 168 -2.50 23.09 13.01
CA LEU A 168 -1.48 23.75 12.18
C LEU A 168 -1.03 25.09 12.77
N ASP A 169 -1.95 25.83 13.41
CA ASP A 169 -1.65 27.12 14.04
C ASP A 169 -0.89 26.96 15.37
N GLN A 170 -1.06 25.83 16.07
CA GLN A 170 -0.42 25.52 17.36
C GLN A 170 0.80 24.60 17.25
N LEU A 171 1.13 24.17 16.02
CA LEU A 171 2.22 23.25 15.78
C LEU A 171 3.56 24.01 15.81
N ASP A 172 4.51 23.45 16.55
CA ASP A 172 5.89 23.90 16.48
C ASP A 172 6.46 23.63 15.07
N SER A 173 7.54 24.32 14.70
CA SER A 173 8.24 24.07 13.43
C SER A 173 8.52 22.58 13.29
N LEU A 174 7.98 21.97 12.23
CA LEU A 174 8.19 20.56 11.97
C LEU A 174 9.55 20.34 11.33
N PRO A 175 10.32 19.34 11.77
CA PRO A 175 11.56 19.01 11.10
C PRO A 175 11.26 18.53 9.68
N GLU A 176 12.09 18.98 8.75
CA GLU A 176 12.03 18.50 7.37
C GLU A 176 12.44 17.02 7.32
N THR A 177 11.73 16.24 6.51
CA THR A 177 11.88 14.78 6.40
C THR A 177 12.79 14.38 5.24
N LEU A 178 12.96 15.26 4.25
CA LEU A 178 13.80 15.03 3.07
C LEU A 178 15.09 15.88 3.12
N PRO A 179 16.24 15.35 2.66
CA PRO A 179 17.46 16.14 2.49
C PRO A 179 17.24 17.40 1.64
N LYS A 180 17.86 18.52 2.05
CA LYS A 180 17.73 19.82 1.38
C LYS A 180 18.16 19.76 -0.10
N GLU A 181 19.12 18.91 -0.46
CA GLU A 181 19.54 18.77 -1.86
C GLU A 181 18.43 18.15 -2.73
N ILE A 182 17.63 17.24 -2.17
CA ILE A 182 16.53 16.59 -2.89
C ILE A 182 15.40 17.59 -3.14
N LEU A 183 15.05 18.40 -2.13
CA LEU A 183 14.03 19.45 -2.25
C LEU A 183 14.39 20.42 -3.40
N LYS A 184 15.62 20.95 -3.39
CA LYS A 184 16.10 21.88 -4.43
C LYS A 184 16.15 21.23 -5.81
N LYS A 185 16.67 20.02 -5.93
CA LYS A 185 16.86 19.35 -7.23
C LYS A 185 15.54 18.94 -7.89
N ARG A 186 14.52 18.63 -7.08
CA ARG A 186 13.23 18.09 -7.56
C ARG A 186 12.10 19.12 -7.55
N ASP A 187 12.38 20.33 -7.07
CA ASP A 187 11.41 21.41 -6.89
C ASP A 187 10.19 20.90 -6.11
N ILE A 188 10.47 20.49 -4.86
CA ILE A 188 9.48 19.92 -3.94
C ILE A 188 9.32 20.91 -2.78
N LEU A 189 8.06 21.20 -2.42
CA LEU A 189 7.70 22.04 -1.27
C LEU A 189 8.36 21.53 0.02
N GLU A 190 8.53 22.36 1.05
CA GLU A 190 8.95 21.97 2.40
C GLU A 190 7.81 21.31 3.20
N PHE A 191 8.13 20.54 4.26
CA PHE A 191 7.18 19.63 4.92
C PHE A 191 5.95 20.35 5.46
N GLN A 192 6.21 21.40 6.23
CA GLN A 192 5.16 22.19 6.85
C GLN A 192 4.32 22.93 5.81
N GLU A 193 4.95 23.43 4.75
CA GLU A 193 4.25 24.13 3.66
C GLU A 193 3.36 23.16 2.87
N ALA A 194 3.87 21.97 2.55
CA ALA A 194 3.08 20.96 1.86
C ALA A 194 1.89 20.48 2.71
N LEU A 195 2.03 20.35 4.04
CA LEU A 195 0.89 20.06 4.91
C LEU A 195 -0.17 21.16 4.83
N LYS A 196 0.23 22.43 4.90
CA LYS A 196 -0.67 23.57 4.75
C LYS A 196 -1.39 23.54 3.40
N GLN A 197 -0.64 23.41 2.30
CA GLN A 197 -1.21 23.39 0.95
C GLN A 197 -2.05 22.13 0.66
N ALA A 198 -1.80 21.01 1.34
CA ALA A 198 -2.64 19.81 1.24
C ALA A 198 -4.00 19.99 1.94
N HIS A 199 -4.07 20.77 3.03
CA HIS A 199 -5.32 20.97 3.76
C HIS A 199 -6.06 22.26 3.40
N PHE A 200 -5.31 23.29 3.01
CA PHE A 200 -5.79 24.65 2.81
C PHE A 200 -5.08 25.28 1.59
N PRO A 201 -5.21 24.71 0.39
CA PRO A 201 -4.47 25.18 -0.78
C PRO A 201 -4.86 26.60 -1.19
N ASP A 202 -3.85 27.38 -1.57
CA ASP A 202 -4.04 28.70 -2.18
C ASP A 202 -4.49 28.57 -3.64
N SER A 203 -4.09 27.49 -4.31
CA SER A 203 -4.47 27.19 -5.68
C SER A 203 -4.52 25.70 -5.96
N LYS A 204 -5.21 25.31 -7.04
CA LYS A 204 -5.26 23.91 -7.50
C LYS A 204 -3.86 23.39 -7.84
N GLN A 205 -2.95 24.27 -8.27
CA GLN A 205 -1.57 23.92 -8.55
C GLN A 205 -0.79 23.62 -7.26
N GLN A 206 -0.95 24.43 -6.21
CA GLN A 206 -0.31 24.17 -4.92
C GLN A 206 -0.82 22.88 -4.25
N ALA A 207 -2.13 22.61 -4.35
CA ALA A 207 -2.70 21.33 -3.91
C ALA A 207 -2.04 20.13 -4.62
N LYS A 208 -1.72 20.29 -5.91
CA LYS A 208 -1.06 19.26 -6.72
C LYS A 208 0.41 19.07 -6.32
N GLU A 209 1.15 20.15 -6.09
CA GLU A 209 2.54 20.07 -5.63
C GLU A 209 2.64 19.49 -4.22
N ALA A 210 1.72 19.82 -3.31
CA ALA A 210 1.62 19.20 -1.99
C ALA A 210 1.39 17.67 -2.09
N LYS A 211 0.44 17.25 -2.93
CA LYS A 211 0.20 15.83 -3.19
C LYS A 211 1.42 15.12 -3.77
N LYS A 212 2.09 15.75 -4.74
CA LYS A 212 3.33 15.24 -5.36
C LYS A 212 4.45 15.09 -4.33
N ARG A 213 4.58 16.03 -3.40
CA ARG A 213 5.55 15.98 -2.29
C ARG A 213 5.34 14.74 -1.42
N PHE A 214 4.13 14.52 -0.90
CA PHE A 214 3.85 13.37 -0.03
C PHE A 214 3.93 12.03 -0.78
N ALA A 215 3.48 11.98 -2.03
CA ALA A 215 3.63 10.79 -2.86
C ALA A 215 5.11 10.47 -3.13
N PHE A 216 5.93 11.50 -3.38
CA PHE A 216 7.37 11.34 -3.55
C PHE A 216 8.02 10.86 -2.25
N GLU A 217 7.68 11.48 -1.12
CA GLU A 217 8.22 11.12 0.19
C GLU A 217 7.91 9.66 0.55
N GLU A 218 6.67 9.22 0.35
CA GLU A 218 6.26 7.83 0.57
C GLU A 218 7.10 6.87 -0.29
N LEU A 219 7.19 7.13 -1.60
CA LEU A 219 8.01 6.31 -2.50
C LEU A 219 9.50 6.35 -2.13
N PHE A 220 10.00 7.50 -1.68
CA PHE A 220 11.38 7.68 -1.27
C PHE A 220 11.69 6.84 -0.02
N GLN A 221 10.82 6.86 0.99
CA GLN A 221 10.95 6.04 2.20
C GLN A 221 10.92 4.56 1.87
N ILE A 222 9.99 4.14 0.99
CA ILE A 222 9.91 2.77 0.50
C ILE A 222 11.23 2.36 -0.20
N MET A 223 11.75 3.21 -1.09
CA MET A 223 13.00 2.93 -1.80
C MET A 223 14.22 2.91 -0.87
N LEU A 224 14.28 3.79 0.14
CA LEU A 224 15.31 3.77 1.16
C LEU A 224 15.30 2.46 1.94
N PHE A 225 14.12 1.97 2.31
CA PHE A 225 13.98 0.66 2.95
C PHE A 225 14.52 -0.46 2.06
N VAL A 226 14.14 -0.50 0.78
CA VAL A 226 14.66 -1.49 -0.20
C VAL A 226 16.18 -1.46 -0.30
N LEU A 227 16.75 -0.26 -0.44
CA LEU A 227 18.20 -0.11 -0.61
C LEU A 227 18.95 -0.50 0.66
N THR A 228 18.40 -0.17 1.83
CA THR A 228 18.94 -0.57 3.13
C THR A 228 18.94 -2.09 3.27
N GLU A 229 17.83 -2.74 2.90
CA GLU A 229 17.70 -4.19 2.95
C GLU A 229 18.63 -4.89 1.95
N ARG A 230 18.75 -4.36 0.72
CA ARG A 230 19.73 -4.84 -0.27
C ARG A 230 21.17 -4.72 0.24
N LYS A 231 21.51 -3.60 0.89
CA LYS A 231 22.83 -3.40 1.51
C LYS A 231 23.08 -4.38 2.65
N ARG A 232 22.05 -4.70 3.44
CA ARG A 232 22.10 -5.71 4.50
C ARG A 232 22.36 -7.10 3.91
N LEU A 233 21.59 -7.51 2.90
CA LEU A 233 21.75 -8.80 2.21
C LEU A 233 23.10 -8.93 1.49
N ALA A 234 23.63 -7.84 0.92
CA ALA A 234 24.94 -7.84 0.27
C ALA A 234 26.11 -8.13 1.22
N LYS A 235 25.95 -7.89 2.53
CA LYS A 235 26.94 -8.26 3.55
C LYS A 235 26.87 -9.73 3.95
N VAL A 236 25.77 -10.40 3.64
CA VAL A 236 25.61 -11.81 3.97
C VAL A 236 26.28 -12.67 2.90
N LYS A 237 26.88 -13.78 3.33
CA LYS A 237 27.55 -14.73 2.45
C LYS A 237 26.59 -15.86 2.06
N ALA A 238 26.71 -16.33 0.83
CA ALA A 238 26.07 -17.53 0.32
C ALA A 238 27.12 -18.46 -0.29
N ILE A 239 26.74 -19.71 -0.49
CA ILE A 239 27.55 -20.73 -1.15
C ILE A 239 27.53 -20.45 -2.66
N PRO A 240 28.64 -20.03 -3.29
CA PRO A 240 28.64 -19.81 -4.73
C PRO A 240 28.44 -21.15 -5.46
N VAL A 241 27.58 -21.16 -6.47
CA VAL A 241 27.33 -22.33 -7.33
C VAL A 241 27.88 -22.02 -8.73
N PRO A 242 29.07 -22.55 -9.09
CA PRO A 242 29.67 -22.32 -10.40
C PRO A 242 28.76 -22.74 -11.56
N LEU A 243 28.80 -21.97 -12.65
CA LEU A 243 28.05 -22.28 -13.85
C LEU A 243 28.74 -23.43 -14.62
N SER A 244 28.05 -24.56 -14.76
CA SER A 244 28.45 -25.64 -15.67
C SER A 244 27.65 -25.59 -16.99
N ILE A 245 28.25 -25.05 -18.05
CA ILE A 245 27.63 -24.97 -19.37
C ILE A 245 27.32 -26.37 -19.93
N ASP A 246 28.23 -27.33 -19.72
CA ASP A 246 28.06 -28.70 -20.19
C ASP A 246 26.85 -29.38 -19.53
N LEU A 247 26.68 -29.21 -18.22
CA LEU A 247 25.53 -29.72 -17.48
C LEU A 247 24.21 -29.18 -18.04
N VAL A 248 24.15 -27.86 -18.27
CA VAL A 248 22.97 -27.21 -18.85
C VAL A 248 22.69 -27.78 -20.24
N LYS A 249 23.71 -27.89 -21.11
CA LYS A 249 23.55 -28.49 -22.46
C LYS A 249 23.05 -29.92 -22.40
N ARG A 250 23.56 -30.75 -21.49
CA ARG A 250 23.09 -32.13 -21.29
C ARG A 250 21.61 -32.16 -20.91
N LEU A 251 21.15 -31.33 -19.97
CA LEU A 251 19.74 -31.27 -19.61
C LEU A 251 18.87 -30.82 -20.78
N LEU A 252 19.29 -29.76 -21.49
CA LEU A 252 18.55 -29.24 -22.65
C LEU A 252 18.44 -30.26 -23.79
N SER A 253 19.45 -31.10 -24.02
CA SER A 253 19.41 -32.18 -25.03
C SER A 253 18.39 -33.28 -24.74
N LYS A 254 17.92 -33.39 -23.48
CA LYS A 254 16.92 -34.38 -23.06
C LYS A 254 15.49 -33.84 -23.10
N LEU A 255 15.32 -32.54 -23.37
CA LEU A 255 14.00 -31.94 -23.49
C LEU A 255 13.41 -32.22 -24.88
N PRO A 256 12.10 -32.51 -24.98
CA PRO A 256 11.43 -32.68 -26.27
C PRO A 256 11.16 -31.36 -26.99
N TYR A 257 11.58 -30.23 -26.43
CA TYR A 257 11.38 -28.88 -26.95
C TYR A 257 12.60 -27.99 -26.68
N LYS A 258 12.68 -26.87 -27.40
CA LYS A 258 13.71 -25.84 -27.16
C LYS A 258 13.17 -24.79 -26.19
N LEU A 259 14.05 -24.25 -25.35
CA LEU A 259 13.71 -23.11 -24.50
C LEU A 259 13.43 -21.86 -25.35
N THR A 260 12.44 -21.08 -24.93
CA THR A 260 12.18 -19.74 -25.48
C THR A 260 13.29 -18.76 -25.10
N ASP A 261 13.40 -17.64 -25.82
CA ASP A 261 14.38 -16.59 -25.48
C ASP A 261 14.22 -16.05 -24.06
N ALA A 262 12.98 -15.89 -23.61
CA ALA A 262 12.66 -15.46 -22.26
C ALA A 262 13.18 -16.47 -21.21
N GLN A 263 12.94 -17.76 -21.43
CA GLN A 263 13.44 -18.83 -20.56
C GLN A 263 14.96 -18.87 -20.56
N ARG A 264 15.62 -18.80 -21.73
CA ARG A 264 17.10 -18.77 -21.84
C ARG A 264 17.69 -17.59 -21.07
N LYS A 265 17.13 -16.39 -21.25
CA LYS A 265 17.56 -15.17 -20.56
C LYS A 265 17.37 -15.28 -19.05
N ALA A 266 16.21 -15.76 -18.60
CA ALA A 266 15.93 -15.94 -17.18
C ALA A 266 16.88 -16.97 -16.54
N THR A 267 17.08 -18.12 -17.18
CA THR A 267 18.04 -19.14 -16.75
C THR A 267 19.45 -18.57 -16.65
N TRP A 268 19.94 -17.87 -17.68
CA TRP A 268 21.27 -17.26 -17.66
C TRP A 268 21.44 -16.27 -16.50
N GLN A 269 20.44 -15.41 -16.28
CA GLN A 269 20.47 -14.43 -15.20
C GLN A 269 20.46 -15.08 -13.82
N ILE A 270 19.69 -16.16 -13.63
CA ILE A 270 19.66 -16.93 -12.37
C ILE A 270 21.01 -17.61 -12.14
N LEU A 271 21.54 -18.31 -13.13
CA LEU A 271 22.83 -19.01 -13.01
C LEU A 271 24.01 -18.05 -12.80
N LYS A 272 23.98 -16.84 -13.39
CA LYS A 272 24.99 -15.82 -13.14
C LYS A 272 24.88 -15.13 -11.78
N ASP A 273 23.73 -15.23 -11.12
CA ASP A 273 23.56 -14.63 -9.80
C ASP A 273 23.84 -15.64 -8.68
N ILE A 274 23.53 -16.93 -8.88
CA ILE A 274 23.87 -18.01 -7.96
C ILE A 274 25.39 -18.28 -7.92
N GLU A 275 26.13 -17.93 -8.97
CA GLU A 275 27.60 -18.01 -9.04
C GLU A 275 28.30 -17.05 -8.04
N LYS A 276 27.59 -16.04 -7.52
CA LYS A 276 28.18 -15.01 -6.66
C LYS A 276 28.24 -15.47 -5.19
N PRO A 277 29.22 -14.99 -4.40
CA PRO A 277 29.35 -15.33 -2.97
C PRO A 277 28.31 -14.64 -2.07
N ARG A 278 27.26 -14.05 -2.65
CA ARG A 278 26.18 -13.35 -1.94
C ARG A 278 24.84 -14.00 -2.28
N PRO A 279 23.87 -14.02 -1.35
CA PRO A 279 22.56 -14.61 -1.61
C PRO A 279 21.92 -14.03 -2.87
N MET A 280 21.49 -14.93 -3.75
CA MET A 280 20.59 -14.59 -4.84
C MET A 280 19.20 -14.42 -4.23
N ASN A 281 18.49 -13.38 -4.66
CA ASN A 281 17.09 -13.19 -4.31
C ASN A 281 16.36 -12.72 -5.55
N ARG A 282 15.78 -13.67 -6.28
CA ARG A 282 15.14 -13.42 -7.58
C ARG A 282 13.69 -13.85 -7.57
N LEU A 283 12.89 -13.07 -8.28
CA LEU A 283 11.54 -13.42 -8.68
C LEU A 283 11.55 -13.82 -10.16
N LEU A 284 11.09 -15.03 -10.44
CA LEU A 284 10.80 -15.53 -11.77
C LEU A 284 9.30 -15.40 -12.03
N GLU A 285 8.94 -14.39 -12.81
CA GLU A 285 7.57 -14.06 -13.17
C GLU A 285 7.26 -14.53 -14.59
N GLY A 286 6.06 -15.04 -14.79
CA GLY A 286 5.55 -15.41 -16.12
C GLY A 286 4.22 -16.12 -16.02
N ASP A 287 3.43 -16.12 -17.09
CA ASP A 287 2.07 -16.67 -17.09
C ASP A 287 2.03 -18.17 -16.73
N VAL A 288 0.83 -18.67 -16.39
CA VAL A 288 0.61 -20.11 -16.23
C VAL A 288 0.98 -20.81 -17.54
N GLY A 289 1.78 -21.88 -17.46
CA GLY A 289 2.25 -22.61 -18.64
C GLY A 289 3.49 -22.03 -19.34
N SER A 290 4.02 -20.87 -18.92
CA SER A 290 5.23 -20.25 -19.50
C SER A 290 6.55 -21.01 -19.26
N GLY A 291 6.51 -22.16 -18.57
CA GLY A 291 7.69 -22.99 -18.31
C GLY A 291 8.59 -22.49 -17.18
N LYS A 292 8.06 -21.81 -16.16
CA LYS A 292 8.84 -21.42 -14.97
C LYS A 292 9.54 -22.61 -14.30
N THR A 293 8.88 -23.76 -14.26
CA THR A 293 9.40 -25.00 -13.66
C THR A 293 10.69 -25.48 -14.33
N ILE A 294 10.86 -25.37 -15.65
CA ILE A 294 12.11 -25.81 -16.30
C ILE A 294 13.28 -24.88 -15.95
N VAL A 295 13.04 -23.57 -15.85
CA VAL A 295 14.05 -22.60 -15.41
C VAL A 295 14.51 -22.90 -13.99
N ALA A 296 13.56 -23.17 -13.08
CA ALA A 296 13.85 -23.57 -11.71
C ALA A 296 14.57 -24.93 -11.60
N ALA A 297 14.21 -25.90 -12.44
CA ALA A 297 14.86 -27.21 -12.50
C ALA A 297 16.32 -27.11 -12.93
N ILE A 298 16.65 -26.22 -13.89
CA ILE A 298 18.04 -25.98 -14.30
C ILE A 298 18.85 -25.42 -13.14
N ALA A 299 18.31 -24.47 -12.39
CA ALA A 299 18.98 -23.92 -11.20
C ALA A 299 19.18 -24.99 -10.12
N ALA A 300 18.15 -25.79 -9.84
CA ALA A 300 18.23 -26.89 -8.89
C ALA A 300 19.30 -27.93 -9.28
N LEU A 301 19.33 -28.33 -10.56
CA LEU A 301 20.32 -29.28 -11.06
C LEU A 301 21.75 -28.74 -10.94
N ALA A 302 21.97 -27.45 -11.25
CA ALA A 302 23.28 -26.82 -11.09
C ALA A 302 23.74 -26.88 -9.62
N THR A 303 22.87 -26.49 -8.68
CA THR A 303 23.17 -26.55 -7.24
C THR A 303 23.45 -27.97 -6.74
N ILE A 304 22.65 -28.95 -7.16
CA ILE A 304 22.81 -30.35 -6.75
C ILE A 304 24.12 -30.94 -7.25
N ARG A 305 24.59 -30.52 -8.42
CA ARG A 305 25.83 -31.04 -9.02
C ARG A 305 27.08 -30.56 -8.32
N GLU A 306 27.03 -29.42 -7.67
CA GLU A 306 28.07 -28.92 -6.76
C GLU A 306 28.02 -29.59 -5.38
N GLY A 307 27.12 -30.56 -5.18
CA GLY A 307 27.02 -31.32 -3.93
C GLY A 307 26.07 -30.73 -2.89
N TYR A 308 25.33 -29.67 -3.22
CA TYR A 308 24.45 -28.98 -2.29
C TYR A 308 22.98 -29.40 -2.39
N GLN A 309 22.23 -29.22 -1.31
CA GLN A 309 20.82 -29.57 -1.24
C GLN A 309 19.94 -28.42 -1.74
N VAL A 310 18.79 -28.79 -2.31
CA VAL A 310 17.76 -27.86 -2.80
C VAL A 310 16.43 -28.16 -2.12
N ALA A 311 15.72 -27.12 -1.72
CA ALA A 311 14.34 -27.22 -1.25
C ALA A 311 13.39 -26.54 -2.22
N LEU A 312 12.28 -27.19 -2.58
CA LEU A 312 11.19 -26.61 -3.36
C LEU A 312 9.91 -26.60 -2.55
N LEU A 313 9.36 -25.41 -2.36
CA LEU A 313 8.12 -25.19 -1.64
C LEU A 313 6.98 -24.89 -2.60
N ALA A 314 5.96 -25.72 -2.55
CA ALA A 314 4.73 -25.57 -3.31
C ALA A 314 3.58 -25.18 -2.37
N PRO A 315 2.64 -24.33 -2.81
CA PRO A 315 1.61 -23.76 -1.95
C PRO A 315 0.57 -24.78 -1.47
N THR A 316 0.44 -25.92 -2.15
CA THR A 316 -0.50 -26.98 -1.83
C THR A 316 0.15 -28.35 -1.99
N GLU A 317 -0.38 -29.37 -1.32
CA GLU A 317 0.09 -30.75 -1.46
C GLU A 317 -0.08 -31.25 -2.90
N ILE A 318 -1.13 -30.82 -3.59
CA ILE A 318 -1.38 -31.19 -4.99
C ILE A 318 -0.25 -30.66 -5.88
N LEU A 319 0.13 -29.39 -5.74
CA LEU A 319 1.23 -28.82 -6.51
C LEU A 319 2.58 -29.42 -6.11
N ALA A 320 2.80 -29.73 -4.83
CA ALA A 320 4.01 -30.45 -4.40
C ALA A 320 4.14 -31.82 -5.08
N LYS A 321 3.04 -32.59 -5.16
CA LYS A 321 2.99 -33.88 -5.87
C LYS A 321 3.23 -33.72 -7.37
N GLN A 322 2.67 -32.70 -8.00
CA GLN A 322 2.89 -32.41 -9.42
C GLN A 322 4.36 -32.06 -9.70
N HIS A 323 4.97 -31.20 -8.88
CA HIS A 323 6.40 -30.88 -8.97
C HIS A 323 7.26 -32.12 -8.74
N PHE A 324 6.95 -32.94 -7.74
CA PHE A 324 7.68 -34.18 -7.47
C PHE A 324 7.66 -35.14 -8.66
N LYS A 325 6.50 -35.35 -9.27
CA LYS A 325 6.36 -36.19 -10.47
C LYS A 325 7.12 -35.59 -11.66
N SER A 326 6.91 -34.30 -11.95
CA SER A 326 7.51 -33.61 -13.10
C SER A 326 9.04 -33.53 -13.00
N LEU A 327 9.55 -33.06 -11.86
CA LEU A 327 10.98 -32.94 -11.62
C LEU A 327 11.65 -34.31 -11.47
N GLY A 328 10.98 -35.29 -10.87
CA GLY A 328 11.46 -36.67 -10.81
C GLY A 328 11.69 -37.26 -12.20
N GLN A 329 10.73 -37.08 -13.11
CA GLN A 329 10.86 -37.52 -14.51
C GLN A 329 11.98 -36.76 -15.24
N LEU A 330 11.95 -35.42 -15.17
CA LEU A 330 12.89 -34.55 -15.85
C LEU A 330 14.35 -34.78 -15.41
N LEU A 331 14.57 -35.00 -14.11
CA LEU A 331 15.89 -35.15 -13.50
C LEU A 331 16.34 -36.61 -13.38
N SER A 332 15.50 -37.58 -13.76
CA SER A 332 15.84 -39.01 -13.76
C SER A 332 17.16 -39.37 -14.46
N PRO A 333 17.56 -38.74 -15.60
CA PRO A 333 18.84 -39.07 -16.26
C PRO A 333 20.06 -38.71 -15.42
N PHE A 334 19.88 -37.85 -14.42
CA PHE A 334 20.95 -37.32 -13.58
C PHE A 334 21.15 -38.12 -12.28
N ARG A 335 20.33 -39.15 -12.00
CA ARG A 335 20.46 -40.07 -10.85
C ARG A 335 20.63 -39.33 -9.53
N MET A 336 19.54 -38.74 -9.03
CA MET A 336 19.51 -38.01 -7.76
C MET A 336 18.45 -38.56 -6.82
N ASP A 337 18.65 -38.34 -5.53
CA ASP A 337 17.74 -38.71 -4.47
C ASP A 337 16.75 -37.54 -4.23
N ILE A 338 15.47 -37.73 -4.53
CA ILE A 338 14.41 -36.70 -4.45
C ILE A 338 13.38 -37.12 -3.41
N GLY A 339 13.08 -36.24 -2.46
CA GLY A 339 12.06 -36.44 -1.45
C GLY A 339 10.81 -35.60 -1.69
N LEU A 340 9.65 -36.14 -1.29
CA LEU A 340 8.40 -35.42 -1.13
C LEU A 340 8.02 -35.43 0.36
N LEU A 341 7.82 -34.26 0.95
CA LEU A 341 7.34 -34.08 2.32
C LEU A 341 6.04 -33.26 2.30
N THR A 342 4.91 -33.91 2.56
CA THR A 342 3.60 -33.24 2.68
C THR A 342 2.95 -33.55 4.02
N GLY A 343 1.77 -32.99 4.32
CA GLY A 343 1.06 -33.34 5.54
C GLY A 343 0.59 -34.80 5.54
N LYS A 344 0.14 -35.28 4.38
CA LYS A 344 -0.53 -36.59 4.21
C LYS A 344 0.37 -37.74 3.76
N GLU A 345 1.38 -37.48 2.93
CA GLU A 345 2.23 -38.54 2.37
C GLU A 345 3.68 -38.07 2.22
N ASP A 346 4.59 -39.02 2.42
CA ASP A 346 6.03 -38.82 2.27
C ASP A 346 6.57 -39.87 1.27
N LYS A 347 7.19 -39.40 0.18
CA LYS A 347 7.65 -40.24 -0.94
C LYS A 347 9.10 -39.97 -1.27
N PHE A 348 9.74 -40.92 -1.94
CA PHE A 348 11.16 -40.87 -2.26
C PHE A 348 11.45 -41.50 -3.62
N ILE A 349 12.23 -40.83 -4.45
CA ILE A 349 12.84 -41.39 -5.66
C ILE A 349 14.33 -41.53 -5.36
N SER A 350 14.87 -42.74 -5.56
CA SER A 350 16.30 -42.98 -5.34
C SER A 350 17.12 -42.80 -6.60
N LYS A 351 18.35 -42.31 -6.46
CA LYS A 351 19.35 -42.32 -7.53
C LYS A 351 19.61 -43.71 -8.14
N LYS A 352 19.39 -44.79 -7.37
CA LYS A 352 19.52 -46.18 -7.82
C LYS A 352 18.31 -46.66 -8.65
N LEU A 353 17.13 -46.12 -8.33
CA LEU A 353 15.85 -46.49 -8.94
C LEU A 353 15.12 -45.20 -9.39
N PRO A 354 15.64 -44.51 -10.42
CA PRO A 354 15.20 -43.16 -10.76
C PRO A 354 13.78 -43.10 -11.38
N LYS A 355 13.19 -44.26 -11.69
CA LYS A 355 11.84 -44.39 -12.24
C LYS A 355 10.81 -44.81 -11.20
N ASP A 356 11.26 -45.31 -10.05
CA ASP A 356 10.39 -45.88 -9.02
C ASP A 356 10.12 -44.86 -7.92
N VAL A 357 8.87 -44.78 -7.50
CA VAL A 357 8.45 -43.96 -6.37
C VAL A 357 8.24 -44.87 -5.17
N ILE A 358 9.01 -44.61 -4.12
CA ILE A 358 9.05 -45.43 -2.91
C ILE A 358 8.36 -44.65 -1.78
N GLU A 359 7.46 -45.30 -1.04
CA GLU A 359 6.93 -44.74 0.21
C GLU A 359 8.00 -44.80 1.30
N ILE A 360 8.14 -43.71 2.06
CA ILE A 360 9.17 -43.60 3.09
C ILE A 360 8.55 -43.02 4.36
N SER A 361 8.95 -43.53 5.53
CA SER A 361 8.52 -42.94 6.79
C SER A 361 9.10 -41.54 6.95
N ARG A 362 8.31 -40.62 7.52
CA ARG A 362 8.74 -39.24 7.78
C ARG A 362 10.09 -39.16 8.49
N ARG A 363 10.28 -39.98 9.52
CA ARG A 363 11.51 -40.02 10.32
C ARG A 363 12.72 -40.29 9.42
N LYS A 364 12.64 -41.30 8.56
CA LYS A 364 13.74 -41.68 7.66
C LYS A 364 13.98 -40.61 6.59
N LEU A 365 12.92 -39.98 6.08
CA LEU A 365 13.06 -38.85 5.14
C LEU A 365 13.77 -37.66 5.79
N LEU A 366 13.44 -37.32 7.04
CA LEU A 366 14.08 -36.23 7.78
C LEU A 366 15.54 -36.54 8.16
N GLU A 367 15.84 -37.78 8.54
CA GLU A 367 17.22 -38.24 8.77
C GLU A 367 18.05 -38.09 7.48
N ARG A 368 17.49 -38.48 6.34
CA ARG A 368 18.11 -38.33 5.01
C ARG A 368 18.23 -36.88 4.53
N ALA A 369 17.32 -36.00 4.94
CA ALA A 369 17.47 -34.57 4.68
C ALA A 369 18.63 -34.00 5.51
N LYS A 370 18.74 -34.42 6.76
CA LYS A 370 19.73 -33.95 7.74
C LYS A 370 21.14 -34.43 7.41
N ASP A 371 21.32 -35.63 6.89
CA ASP A 371 22.63 -36.21 6.53
C ASP A 371 23.11 -35.83 5.13
N GLY A 372 22.34 -35.02 4.37
CA GLY A 372 22.72 -34.59 3.03
C GLY A 372 22.35 -35.56 1.91
N SER A 373 21.80 -36.74 2.22
CA SER A 373 21.49 -37.76 1.21
C SER A 373 20.29 -37.43 0.31
N ILE A 374 19.41 -36.51 0.70
CA ILE A 374 18.39 -35.95 -0.19
C ILE A 374 18.96 -34.76 -0.96
N ASN A 375 19.01 -34.87 -2.29
CA ASN A 375 19.47 -33.78 -3.15
C ASN A 375 18.40 -32.70 -3.33
N LEU A 376 17.14 -33.11 -3.52
CA LEU A 376 16.01 -32.21 -3.72
C LEU A 376 14.85 -32.62 -2.80
N LEU A 377 14.44 -31.74 -1.89
CA LEU A 377 13.25 -31.93 -1.06
C LEU A 377 12.12 -31.04 -1.55
N ILE A 378 11.02 -31.66 -1.99
CA ILE A 378 9.81 -30.99 -2.49
C ILE A 378 8.72 -31.11 -1.42
N GLY A 379 7.97 -30.05 -1.18
CA GLY A 379 6.95 -30.10 -0.14
C GLY A 379 6.19 -28.81 0.02
N THR A 380 5.37 -28.76 1.06
CA THR A 380 4.61 -27.56 1.41
C THR A 380 5.33 -26.77 2.51
N HIS A 381 4.59 -25.94 3.24
CA HIS A 381 5.10 -25.21 4.42
C HIS A 381 5.73 -26.13 5.48
N THR A 382 5.48 -27.44 5.45
CA THR A 382 6.10 -28.44 6.33
C THR A 382 7.63 -28.42 6.24
N ILE A 383 8.21 -28.08 5.09
CA ILE A 383 9.68 -27.98 4.91
C ILE A 383 10.30 -26.89 5.79
N ILE A 384 9.57 -25.81 6.10
CA ILE A 384 10.08 -24.66 6.88
C ILE A 384 9.98 -24.90 8.40
N GLN A 385 9.29 -25.96 8.83
CA GLN A 385 9.11 -26.24 10.25
C GLN A 385 10.43 -26.61 10.93
N ASP A 386 10.54 -26.34 12.24
CA ASP A 386 11.80 -26.49 12.99
C ASP A 386 12.37 -27.92 13.02
N LYS A 387 11.54 -28.92 12.71
CA LYS A 387 11.91 -30.33 12.66
C LYS A 387 12.71 -30.70 11.41
N VAL A 388 12.63 -29.91 10.33
CA VAL A 388 13.37 -30.17 9.09
C VAL A 388 14.73 -29.50 9.19
N LYS A 389 15.78 -30.29 9.10
CA LYS A 389 17.17 -29.83 9.08
C LYS A 389 17.83 -30.34 7.80
N PHE A 390 18.60 -29.47 7.17
CA PHE A 390 19.43 -29.79 6.03
C PHE A 390 20.89 -29.79 6.47
N SER A 391 21.73 -30.57 5.79
CA SER A 391 23.18 -30.49 5.93
C SER A 391 23.69 -29.24 5.23
N ASP A 392 23.44 -29.14 3.92
CA ASP A 392 24.08 -28.15 3.05
C ASP A 392 23.07 -27.53 2.07
N LEU A 393 22.04 -26.88 2.61
CA LEU A 393 21.03 -26.19 1.81
C LEU A 393 21.62 -24.95 1.13
N ALA A 394 21.70 -24.96 -0.19
CA ALA A 394 22.23 -23.83 -0.96
C ALA A 394 21.18 -23.12 -1.83
N LEU A 395 20.05 -23.76 -2.16
CA LEU A 395 18.99 -23.13 -2.95
C LEU A 395 17.61 -23.47 -2.39
N VAL A 396 16.78 -22.44 -2.25
CA VAL A 396 15.36 -22.53 -1.91
C VAL A 396 14.55 -21.97 -3.06
N ILE A 397 13.63 -22.79 -3.57
CA ILE A 397 12.70 -22.44 -4.64
C ILE A 397 11.31 -22.34 -4.03
N VAL A 398 10.63 -21.21 -4.21
CA VAL A 398 9.26 -21.01 -3.70
C VAL A 398 8.33 -20.80 -4.88
N ASP A 399 7.38 -21.70 -5.07
CA ASP A 399 6.32 -21.55 -6.06
C ASP A 399 5.10 -20.83 -5.47
N GLU A 400 4.47 -19.97 -6.26
CA GLU A 400 3.35 -19.11 -5.85
C GLU A 400 3.61 -18.35 -4.53
N GLN A 401 4.65 -17.50 -4.57
CA GLN A 401 5.19 -16.77 -3.43
C GLN A 401 4.12 -16.07 -2.55
N HIS A 402 3.02 -15.59 -3.14
CA HIS A 402 1.98 -14.83 -2.43
C HIS A 402 1.30 -15.59 -1.27
N ARG A 403 1.43 -16.91 -1.21
CA ARG A 403 0.87 -17.74 -0.13
C ARG A 403 1.84 -18.01 1.03
N PHE A 404 3.11 -17.63 0.91
CA PHE A 404 4.14 -17.87 1.91
C PHE A 404 4.56 -16.56 2.59
N GLY A 405 4.24 -16.43 3.89
CA GLY A 405 4.46 -15.19 4.63
C GLY A 405 5.95 -14.84 4.79
N VAL A 406 6.27 -13.54 4.78
CA VAL A 406 7.62 -12.97 4.93
C VAL A 406 8.40 -13.57 6.12
N ARG A 407 7.72 -13.81 7.25
CA ARG A 407 8.30 -14.39 8.48
C ARG A 407 8.75 -15.85 8.34
N GLN A 408 8.14 -16.63 7.45
CA GLN A 408 8.51 -18.02 7.23
C GLN A 408 9.82 -18.12 6.45
N ARG A 409 10.08 -17.17 5.54
CA ARG A 409 11.35 -17.07 4.80
C ARG A 409 12.51 -16.69 5.70
N ALA A 410 12.31 -15.74 6.62
CA ALA A 410 13.33 -15.35 7.60
C ALA A 410 13.82 -16.54 8.44
N LYS A 411 12.93 -17.49 8.79
CA LYS A 411 13.30 -18.68 9.57
C LYS A 411 14.27 -19.64 8.87
N LEU A 412 14.28 -19.67 7.53
CA LEU A 412 15.27 -20.43 6.74
C LEU A 412 16.63 -19.70 6.72
N LEU A 413 16.61 -18.36 6.80
CA LEU A 413 17.81 -17.51 6.73
C LEU A 413 18.56 -17.39 8.08
N HIS A 414 17.88 -17.61 9.21
CA HIS A 414 18.45 -17.42 10.55
C HIS A 414 19.18 -18.64 11.13
N LYS A 415 19.23 -19.78 10.42
CA LYS A 415 19.69 -21.06 10.99
C LYS A 415 21.07 -21.51 10.53
N THR A 416 21.74 -20.75 9.67
CA THR A 416 23.02 -21.14 9.06
C THR A 416 23.96 -19.94 8.94
N THR A 417 25.27 -20.17 9.03
CA THR A 417 26.31 -19.15 8.83
C THR A 417 26.33 -18.62 7.38
N LEU A 418 25.84 -19.43 6.43
CA LEU A 418 25.67 -19.11 5.02
C LEU A 418 24.19 -19.14 4.67
N ILE A 419 23.71 -18.09 4.00
CA ILE A 419 22.31 -18.01 3.57
C ILE A 419 22.14 -18.74 2.23
N PRO A 420 21.12 -19.60 2.07
CA PRO A 420 20.80 -20.20 0.78
C PRO A 420 20.32 -19.14 -0.22
N HIS A 421 20.58 -19.38 -1.49
CA HIS A 421 20.00 -18.63 -2.60
C HIS A 421 18.48 -18.82 -2.63
N LEU A 422 17.73 -17.77 -2.96
CA LEU A 422 16.28 -17.76 -3.02
C LEU A 422 15.80 -17.46 -4.45
N LEU A 423 15.02 -18.39 -5.00
CA LEU A 423 14.30 -18.24 -6.26
C LEU A 423 12.81 -18.34 -5.99
N SER A 424 12.10 -17.22 -6.07
CA SER A 424 10.64 -17.21 -5.97
C SER A 424 10.03 -17.25 -7.37
N MET A 425 8.91 -17.93 -7.54
CA MET A 425 8.14 -18.00 -8.78
C MET A 425 6.72 -17.49 -8.54
N THR A 426 6.17 -16.78 -9.52
CA THR A 426 4.76 -16.36 -9.49
C THR A 426 4.16 -16.41 -10.88
N ALA A 427 2.87 -16.77 -10.96
CA ALA A 427 2.08 -16.67 -12.17
C ALA A 427 1.32 -15.35 -12.30
N THR A 428 1.22 -14.56 -11.23
CA THR A 428 0.48 -13.29 -11.25
C THR A 428 1.39 -12.16 -11.71
N PRO A 429 1.15 -11.57 -12.90
CA PRO A 429 1.97 -10.48 -13.36
C PRO A 429 1.76 -9.23 -12.51
N ILE A 430 2.83 -8.58 -12.08
CA ILE A 430 2.77 -7.30 -11.36
C ILE A 430 3.28 -6.20 -12.29
N PRO A 431 2.55 -5.07 -12.42
CA PRO A 431 3.05 -3.94 -13.20
C PRO A 431 4.47 -3.58 -12.78
N ARG A 432 5.39 -3.46 -13.75
CA ARG A 432 6.81 -3.17 -13.51
C ARG A 432 7.04 -1.91 -12.67
N THR A 433 6.09 -0.97 -12.72
CA THR A 433 6.05 0.26 -11.92
C THR A 433 5.82 0.00 -10.43
N LEU A 434 5.12 -1.08 -10.08
CA LEU A 434 4.85 -1.50 -8.71
C LEU A 434 5.87 -2.53 -8.20
N ALA A 435 6.55 -3.27 -9.08
CA ALA A 435 7.48 -4.33 -8.69
C ALA A 435 8.54 -3.91 -7.63
N PRO A 436 9.20 -2.74 -7.70
CA PRO A 436 10.15 -2.31 -6.66
C PRO A 436 9.48 -2.08 -5.28
N VAL A 437 8.21 -1.66 -5.27
CA VAL A 437 7.44 -1.30 -4.08
C VAL A 437 6.74 -2.54 -3.48
N SER A 438 6.09 -3.33 -4.33
CA SER A 438 5.37 -4.55 -3.96
C SER A 438 6.28 -5.66 -3.43
N TYR A 439 7.55 -5.65 -3.81
CA TYR A 439 8.55 -6.64 -3.36
C TYR A 439 9.61 -6.05 -2.44
N THR A 440 9.31 -4.96 -1.77
CA THR A 440 10.16 -4.38 -0.72
C THR A 440 10.62 -5.37 0.37
N HIS A 441 9.86 -6.46 0.54
CA HIS A 441 10.08 -7.52 1.50
C HIS A 441 10.68 -8.81 0.91
N LEU A 442 10.98 -8.82 -0.40
CA LEU A 442 11.88 -9.81 -1.00
C LEU A 442 13.28 -9.38 -0.60
#